data_AF-A0A960QX99-F1
#
_entry.id   AF-A0A960QX99-F1
#
_cell.length_a   1.000
_cell.length_b   1.000
_cell.length_c   1.000
_cell.angle_alpha   90.00
_cell.angle_beta   90.00
_cell.angle_gamma   90.00
#
_symmetry.space_group_name_H-M   'P 1'
#
loop_
_entity.id
_entity.type
_entity.pdbx_description
1 polymer ?
#
loop_
_entity_poly.entity_id
_entity_poly.type
_entity_poly.pdbx_seq_one_letter_code
_entity_poly.pdbx_strand_id
1 'polypeptide(L)'
;WEEDAGYSPFTLAAEIAGLAAAGAIGKHLGQDELSTAAFAKADEWFGQIDFWTYATGTDLAREHDVEGYYVRIAPPEVSDAGSPLGGFVAIKNRPPGESSGRTVEIVSPDAFALVRFGLRPADDPRILNTAKVIDALLKRDLPEGPAWLRYNGDGYGEHEDGSPFDGTGIGRPWPLLSAERAHYELARGDLEAAERLRATVEAFSRHTGLLPEQVWDADDLPGKELLLGQPSGSAMPLVWAHAEYVKLVRSLADHAVFDRPVASAERYDRPERSQG
;
A
#
# COMPACT_ATOMS: atom_id res chain seq x y z
N TRP A 1 3.27 -1.43 8.45
CA TRP A 1 2.84 -2.62 9.21
C TRP A 1 3.45 -2.77 10.60
N GLU A 2 4.04 -1.71 11.21
CA GLU A 2 4.58 -1.77 12.59
C GLU A 2 5.73 -2.77 12.82
N GLU A 3 6.43 -3.14 11.74
CA GLU A 3 7.44 -4.19 11.76
C GLU A 3 8.87 -3.65 11.65
N ASP A 4 9.09 -2.70 10.74
CA ASP A 4 10.43 -2.24 10.32
C ASP A 4 10.47 -0.72 10.18
N ALA A 5 11.67 -0.15 10.37
CA ALA A 5 11.94 1.28 10.17
C ALA A 5 12.75 1.51 8.90
N GLY A 6 12.54 2.64 8.24
CA GLY A 6 13.20 2.99 6.98
C GLY A 6 12.34 3.90 6.10
N TYR A 7 12.76 4.08 4.85
CA TYR A 7 12.04 4.85 3.85
C TYR A 7 10.94 3.97 3.23
N SER A 8 9.70 4.17 3.66
CA SER A 8 8.53 3.49 3.10
C SER A 8 7.73 4.47 2.22
N PRO A 9 7.26 4.06 1.03
CA PRO A 9 6.37 4.88 0.20
C PRO A 9 5.15 5.40 0.97
N PHE A 10 4.51 4.56 1.79
CA PHE A 10 3.32 4.96 2.56
C PHE A 10 3.65 6.01 3.61
N THR A 11 4.69 5.76 4.44
CA THR A 11 5.05 6.68 5.51
C THR A 11 5.53 8.02 4.93
N LEU A 12 6.36 7.99 3.88
CA LEU A 12 6.76 9.21 3.17
C LEU A 12 5.54 9.95 2.61
N ALA A 13 4.56 9.24 2.04
CA ALA A 13 3.36 9.86 1.51
C ALA A 13 2.56 10.60 2.60
N ALA A 14 2.37 9.95 3.75
CA ALA A 14 1.68 10.53 4.90
C ALA A 14 2.45 11.73 5.49
N GLU A 15 3.76 11.61 5.63
CA GLU A 15 4.62 12.67 6.18
C GLU A 15 4.63 13.92 5.28
N ILE A 16 4.82 13.74 3.97
CA ILE A 16 4.83 14.86 3.00
C ILE A 16 3.46 15.53 2.95
N ALA A 17 2.37 14.76 2.91
CA ALA A 17 1.02 15.33 2.94
C ALA A 17 0.72 16.06 4.25
N GLY A 18 1.18 15.53 5.38
CA GLY A 18 1.07 16.17 6.69
C GLY A 18 1.82 17.51 6.74
N LEU A 19 3.05 17.56 6.21
CA LEU A 19 3.83 18.79 6.10
C LEU A 19 3.19 19.80 5.14
N ALA A 20 2.66 19.36 3.99
CA ALA A 20 1.94 20.22 3.07
C ALA A 20 0.67 20.80 3.72
N ALA A 21 -0.08 19.99 4.48
CA ALA A 21 -1.23 20.44 5.25
C ALA A 21 -0.83 21.45 6.34
N ALA A 22 0.26 21.19 7.08
CA ALA A 22 0.80 22.12 8.06
C ALA A 22 1.21 23.45 7.42
N GLY A 23 1.81 23.41 6.22
CA GLY A 23 2.13 24.59 5.43
C GLY A 23 0.90 25.41 5.06
N ALA A 24 -0.15 24.73 4.56
CA ALA A 24 -1.41 25.36 4.20
C ALA A 24 -2.13 25.99 5.42
N ILE A 25 -2.14 25.29 6.55
CA ILE A 25 -2.69 25.80 7.82
C ILE A 25 -1.89 27.01 8.29
N GLY A 26 -0.55 26.94 8.28
CA GLY A 26 0.32 28.04 8.66
C GLY A 26 0.03 29.30 7.84
N LYS A 27 -0.11 29.15 6.51
CA LYS A 27 -0.49 30.25 5.61
C LYS A 27 -1.86 30.83 5.96
N HIS A 28 -2.85 29.99 6.24
CA HIS A 28 -4.20 30.44 6.61
C HIS A 28 -4.21 31.24 7.93
N LEU A 29 -3.33 30.87 8.86
CA LEU A 29 -3.19 31.53 10.17
C LEU A 29 -2.21 32.72 10.18
N GLY A 30 -1.60 33.07 9.04
CA GLY A 30 -0.58 34.14 8.98
C GLY A 30 0.74 33.78 9.64
N GLN A 31 1.05 32.49 9.80
CA GLN A 31 2.31 31.98 10.33
C GLN A 31 3.29 31.68 9.18
N ASP A 32 3.81 32.73 8.55
CA ASP A 32 4.62 32.63 7.32
C ASP A 32 5.90 31.80 7.49
N GLU A 33 6.56 31.89 8.66
CA GLU A 33 7.76 31.09 8.95
C GLU A 33 7.46 29.59 9.01
N LEU A 34 6.38 29.20 9.72
CA LEU A 34 5.92 27.81 9.77
C LEU A 34 5.53 27.32 8.38
N SER A 35 4.73 28.13 7.65
CA SER A 35 4.30 27.81 6.31
C SER A 35 5.50 27.52 5.39
N THR A 36 6.50 28.39 5.42
CA THR A 36 7.69 28.29 4.59
C THR A 36 8.51 27.06 4.95
N ALA A 37 8.77 26.82 6.25
CA ALA A 37 9.54 25.69 6.71
C ALA A 37 8.87 24.35 6.39
N ALA A 38 7.55 24.25 6.60
CA ALA A 38 6.79 23.03 6.34
C ALA A 38 6.76 22.69 4.84
N PHE A 39 6.50 23.66 3.96
CA PHE A 39 6.54 23.43 2.52
C PHE A 39 7.95 23.11 2.01
N ALA A 40 8.98 23.80 2.51
CA ALA A 40 10.36 23.51 2.12
C ALA A 40 10.76 22.07 2.46
N LYS A 41 10.38 21.58 3.66
CA LYS A 41 10.65 20.20 4.05
C LYS A 41 9.81 19.19 3.25
N ALA A 42 8.54 19.50 2.97
CA ALA A 42 7.69 18.66 2.14
C ALA A 42 8.27 18.49 0.73
N ASP A 43 8.75 19.59 0.11
CA ASP A 43 9.34 19.58 -1.23
C ASP A 43 10.67 18.81 -1.27
N GLU A 44 11.51 18.99 -0.24
CA GLU A 44 12.76 18.26 -0.11
C GLU A 44 12.50 16.75 -0.10
N TRP A 45 11.58 16.27 0.74
CA TRP A 45 11.26 14.85 0.84
C TRP A 45 10.54 14.32 -0.40
N PHE A 46 9.64 15.12 -0.98
CA PHE A 46 8.99 14.80 -2.26
C PHE A 46 10.02 14.51 -3.37
N GLY A 47 11.07 15.33 -3.46
CA GLY A 47 12.14 15.16 -4.43
C GLY A 47 13.00 13.91 -4.21
N GLN A 48 12.94 13.29 -3.04
CA GLN A 48 13.75 12.12 -2.68
C GLN A 48 12.99 10.80 -2.72
N ILE A 49 11.65 10.80 -2.87
CA ILE A 49 10.82 9.59 -2.88
C ILE A 49 11.41 8.52 -3.80
N ASP A 50 11.69 8.86 -5.06
CA ASP A 50 12.14 7.87 -6.05
C ASP A 50 13.56 7.39 -5.77
N PHE A 51 14.45 8.30 -5.35
CA PHE A 51 15.83 7.96 -4.99
C PHE A 51 15.87 6.94 -3.84
N TRP A 52 15.01 7.12 -2.85
CA TRP A 52 14.95 6.23 -1.69
C TRP A 52 14.20 4.93 -1.94
N THR A 53 13.17 4.94 -2.79
CA THR A 53 12.18 3.84 -2.81
C THR A 53 11.90 3.21 -4.17
N TYR A 54 12.35 3.78 -5.30
CA TYR A 54 12.08 3.22 -6.64
C TYR A 54 13.29 2.43 -7.17
N ALA A 55 13.14 1.10 -7.24
CA ALA A 55 14.17 0.20 -7.73
C ALA A 55 14.10 0.03 -9.25
N THR A 56 15.26 0.04 -9.91
CA THR A 56 15.40 -0.17 -11.36
C THR A 56 16.53 -1.17 -11.65
N GLY A 57 16.52 -1.79 -12.83
CA GLY A 57 17.59 -2.70 -13.27
C GLY A 57 17.73 -3.99 -12.47
N THR A 58 16.74 -4.34 -11.64
CA THR A 58 16.74 -5.54 -10.80
C THR A 58 16.36 -6.78 -11.60
N ASP A 59 16.62 -7.98 -11.04
CA ASP A 59 16.12 -9.23 -11.63
C ASP A 59 14.60 -9.25 -11.71
N LEU A 60 13.93 -8.80 -10.63
CA LEU A 60 12.47 -8.74 -10.55
C LEU A 60 11.86 -7.78 -11.60
N ALA A 61 12.52 -6.65 -11.88
CA ALA A 61 12.07 -5.72 -12.91
C ALA A 61 12.13 -6.37 -14.31
N ARG A 62 13.20 -7.13 -14.58
CA ARG A 62 13.36 -7.88 -15.83
C ARG A 62 12.37 -9.03 -15.95
N GLU A 63 12.13 -9.76 -14.87
CA GLU A 63 11.17 -10.87 -14.83
C GLU A 63 9.75 -10.42 -15.17
N HIS A 64 9.34 -9.25 -14.68
CA HIS A 64 8.01 -8.71 -14.92
C HIS A 64 7.94 -7.70 -16.07
N ASP A 65 9.00 -7.54 -16.87
CA ASP A 65 9.04 -6.63 -18.01
C ASP A 65 8.55 -5.21 -17.65
N VAL A 66 9.24 -4.61 -16.67
CA VAL A 66 9.03 -3.22 -16.20
C VAL A 66 10.36 -2.49 -16.06
N GLU A 67 10.33 -1.16 -16.14
CA GLU A 67 11.54 -0.34 -15.94
C GLU A 67 12.00 -0.31 -14.48
N GLY A 68 11.05 -0.45 -13.55
CA GLY A 68 11.29 -0.42 -12.11
C GLY A 68 10.00 -0.52 -11.31
N TYR A 69 10.10 -0.45 -9.98
CA TYR A 69 8.95 -0.52 -9.07
C TYR A 69 9.32 0.07 -7.71
N TYR A 70 8.32 0.56 -6.97
CA TYR A 70 8.51 0.96 -5.58
C TYR A 70 8.66 -0.27 -4.67
N VAL A 71 9.68 -0.28 -3.83
CA VAL A 71 9.89 -1.31 -2.79
C VAL A 71 8.98 -1.05 -1.58
N ARG A 72 8.74 -2.08 -0.75
CA ARG A 72 7.99 -1.93 0.51
C ARG A 72 8.62 -0.88 1.43
N ILE A 73 9.92 -1.04 1.66
CA ILE A 73 10.70 -0.20 2.57
C ILE A 73 12.17 -0.33 2.22
N ALA A 74 12.89 0.78 2.18
CA ALA A 74 14.35 0.79 2.09
C ALA A 74 14.96 1.09 3.47
N PRO A 75 16.06 0.44 3.85
CA PRO A 75 16.75 0.76 5.10
C PRO A 75 17.20 2.23 5.12
N PRO A 76 17.34 2.84 6.30
CA PRO A 76 17.88 4.20 6.41
C PRO A 76 19.28 4.29 5.79
N GLU A 77 19.64 5.47 5.29
CA GLU A 77 20.97 5.71 4.74
C GLU A 77 22.05 5.44 5.79
N VAL A 78 22.93 4.49 5.49
CA VAL A 78 24.20 4.30 6.21
C VAL A 78 25.26 5.04 5.38
N SER A 79 26.15 5.81 6.03
CA SER A 79 27.00 6.85 5.42
C SER A 79 27.85 6.46 4.20
N ASP A 80 27.94 5.17 3.87
CA ASP A 80 28.84 4.62 2.85
C ASP A 80 28.11 3.88 1.70
N ALA A 81 26.77 3.85 1.68
CA ALA A 81 26.00 3.16 0.63
C ALA A 81 25.57 4.13 -0.49
N GLY A 82 25.87 3.79 -1.76
CA GLY A 82 25.50 4.60 -2.93
C GLY A 82 24.00 4.64 -3.24
N SER A 83 23.18 3.80 -2.61
CA SER A 83 21.70 3.84 -2.64
C SER A 83 21.15 3.02 -1.46
N PRO A 84 20.07 3.47 -0.79
CA PRO A 84 19.35 2.69 0.23
C PRO A 84 18.84 1.33 -0.27
N LEU A 85 18.65 1.18 -1.57
CA LEU A 85 18.07 -0.02 -2.18
C LEU A 85 19.05 -1.21 -2.26
N GLY A 86 20.34 -0.99 -2.06
CA GLY A 86 21.36 -2.06 -2.08
C GLY A 86 21.36 -2.97 -0.84
N GLY A 87 20.49 -2.70 0.15
CA GLY A 87 20.49 -3.37 1.45
C GLY A 87 19.57 -4.58 1.57
N PHE A 88 19.40 -5.01 2.82
CA PHE A 88 18.45 -6.03 3.27
C PHE A 88 17.49 -5.41 4.27
N VAL A 89 16.28 -5.95 4.31
CA VAL A 89 15.24 -5.61 5.29
C VAL A 89 14.86 -6.85 6.06
N ALA A 90 14.43 -6.66 7.31
CA ALA A 90 13.89 -7.76 8.09
C ALA A 90 12.50 -8.14 7.56
N ILE A 91 12.19 -9.42 7.65
CA ILE A 91 10.85 -9.97 7.42
C ILE A 91 10.42 -10.56 8.74
N LYS A 92 9.46 -9.90 9.41
CA LYS A 92 8.96 -10.35 10.71
C LYS A 92 8.12 -11.61 10.54
N ASN A 93 7.85 -12.25 11.67
CA ASN A 93 6.93 -13.38 11.76
C ASN A 93 7.33 -14.62 10.96
N ARG A 94 8.63 -14.82 10.82
CA ARG A 94 9.21 -15.99 10.16
C ARG A 94 10.15 -16.78 11.08
N PRO A 95 10.36 -18.08 10.79
CA PRO A 95 11.38 -18.87 11.46
C PRO A 95 12.78 -18.22 11.37
N PRO A 96 13.67 -18.45 12.36
CA PRO A 96 15.04 -17.98 12.31
C PRO A 96 15.75 -18.43 11.02
N GLY A 97 16.41 -17.50 10.33
CA GLY A 97 17.11 -17.76 9.07
C GLY A 97 16.31 -17.39 7.81
N GLU A 98 15.00 -17.18 7.92
CA GLU A 98 14.13 -16.71 6.83
C GLU A 98 13.62 -15.27 7.04
N SER A 99 14.08 -14.63 8.11
CA SER A 99 13.59 -13.34 8.61
C SER A 99 14.29 -12.13 7.98
N SER A 100 14.87 -12.27 6.79
CA SER A 100 15.44 -11.16 6.02
C SER A 100 15.29 -11.39 4.52
N GLY A 101 15.16 -10.30 3.78
CA GLY A 101 15.09 -10.29 2.32
C GLY A 101 15.86 -9.11 1.74
N ARG A 102 16.27 -9.20 0.48
CA ARG A 102 16.87 -8.04 -0.20
C ARG A 102 15.80 -6.97 -0.37
N THR A 103 16.13 -5.72 -0.07
CA THR A 103 15.19 -4.58 -0.16
C THR A 103 14.42 -4.57 -1.48
N VAL A 104 15.14 -4.76 -2.59
CA VAL A 104 14.58 -4.75 -3.95
C VAL A 104 13.68 -5.94 -4.27
N GLU A 105 13.69 -7.00 -3.47
CA GLU A 105 12.82 -8.16 -3.68
C GLU A 105 11.51 -8.05 -2.91
N ILE A 106 11.34 -7.04 -2.05
CA ILE A 106 10.16 -6.88 -1.20
C ILE A 106 9.30 -5.71 -1.70
N VAL A 107 8.07 -6.01 -2.09
CA VAL A 107 7.08 -5.04 -2.58
C VAL A 107 5.83 -5.06 -1.70
N SER A 108 5.06 -3.98 -1.71
CA SER A 108 3.85 -3.82 -0.91
C SER A 108 2.81 -2.96 -1.66
N PRO A 109 1.49 -3.22 -1.53
CA PRO A 109 0.44 -2.33 -2.04
C PRO A 109 0.48 -0.92 -1.44
N ASP A 110 1.19 -0.74 -0.32
CA ASP A 110 1.47 0.54 0.36
C ASP A 110 1.95 1.66 -0.60
N ALA A 111 2.59 1.29 -1.72
CA ALA A 111 3.01 2.25 -2.74
C ALA A 111 1.85 3.06 -3.34
N PHE A 112 0.62 2.54 -3.34
CA PHE A 112 -0.56 3.29 -3.79
C PHE A 112 -0.88 4.50 -2.92
N ALA A 113 -0.32 4.58 -1.71
CA ALA A 113 -0.40 5.78 -0.88
C ALA A 113 0.16 7.03 -1.60
N LEU A 114 1.18 6.88 -2.45
CA LEU A 114 1.72 7.99 -3.24
C LEU A 114 0.64 8.64 -4.13
N VAL A 115 -0.27 7.84 -4.68
CA VAL A 115 -1.42 8.34 -5.46
C VAL A 115 -2.51 8.86 -4.53
N ARG A 116 -2.88 8.05 -3.54
CA ARG A 116 -3.95 8.33 -2.57
C ARG A 116 -3.74 9.66 -1.85
N PHE A 117 -2.49 10.00 -1.54
CA PHE A 117 -2.09 11.23 -0.86
C PHE A 117 -1.73 12.37 -1.82
N GLY A 118 -1.88 12.19 -3.14
CA GLY A 118 -1.70 13.25 -4.13
C GLY A 118 -0.25 13.64 -4.41
N LEU A 119 0.68 12.68 -4.36
CA LEU A 119 2.11 12.88 -4.66
C LEU A 119 2.53 12.29 -6.01
N ARG A 120 1.72 11.39 -6.57
CA ARG A 120 1.91 10.84 -7.91
C ARG A 120 0.56 10.79 -8.64
N PRO A 121 0.54 11.10 -9.95
CA PRO A 121 -0.59 10.77 -10.79
C PRO A 121 -0.84 9.26 -10.80
N ALA A 122 -2.11 8.85 -10.91
CA ALA A 122 -2.47 7.43 -10.95
C ALA A 122 -1.98 6.72 -12.23
N ASP A 123 -1.71 7.48 -13.29
CA ASP A 123 -1.17 7.02 -14.58
C ASP A 123 0.35 7.22 -14.71
N ASP A 124 1.05 7.61 -13.63
CA ASP A 124 2.51 7.68 -13.61
C ASP A 124 3.10 6.30 -13.99
N PRO A 125 4.00 6.21 -14.99
CA PRO A 125 4.59 4.94 -15.41
C PRO A 125 5.22 4.14 -14.27
N ARG A 126 5.76 4.80 -13.25
CA ARG A 126 6.35 4.16 -12.06
C ARG A 126 5.28 3.49 -11.22
N ILE A 127 4.12 4.11 -11.06
CA ILE A 127 2.98 3.54 -10.34
C ILE A 127 2.39 2.37 -11.13
N LEU A 128 2.20 2.53 -12.45
CA LEU A 128 1.72 1.45 -13.32
C LEU A 128 2.63 0.22 -13.28
N ASN A 129 3.95 0.43 -13.37
CA ASN A 129 4.93 -0.65 -13.26
C ASN A 129 4.89 -1.31 -11.88
N THR A 130 4.79 -0.51 -10.82
CA THR A 130 4.68 -1.02 -9.45
C THR A 130 3.41 -1.85 -9.26
N ALA A 131 2.27 -1.41 -9.81
CA ALA A 131 1.01 -2.15 -9.77
C ALA A 131 1.13 -3.52 -10.45
N LYS A 132 1.82 -3.61 -11.59
CA LYS A 132 2.09 -4.88 -12.29
C LYS A 132 2.89 -5.86 -11.43
N VAL A 133 3.92 -5.38 -10.73
CA VAL A 133 4.74 -6.21 -9.83
C VAL A 133 3.96 -6.62 -8.57
N ILE A 134 3.19 -5.70 -7.97
CA ILE A 134 2.28 -6.00 -6.85
C ILE A 134 1.29 -7.08 -7.23
N ASP A 135 0.66 -6.97 -8.40
CA ASP A 135 -0.34 -7.93 -8.86
C ASP A 135 0.27 -9.31 -9.13
N ALA A 136 1.48 -9.35 -9.69
CA ALA A 136 2.16 -10.61 -9.96
C ALA A 136 2.56 -11.36 -8.68
N LEU A 137 2.99 -10.65 -7.63
CA LEU A 137 3.53 -11.27 -6.42
C LEU A 137 2.50 -11.46 -5.31
N LEU A 138 1.58 -10.51 -5.14
CA LEU A 138 0.78 -10.37 -3.92
C LEU A 138 -0.70 -10.67 -4.13
N LYS A 139 -1.18 -10.68 -5.36
CA LYS A 139 -2.59 -10.94 -5.66
C LYS A 139 -2.93 -12.43 -5.44
N ARG A 140 -4.11 -12.66 -4.88
CA ARG A 140 -4.79 -13.95 -4.81
C ARG A 140 -6.16 -13.81 -5.44
N ASP A 141 -6.46 -14.64 -6.42
CA ASP A 141 -7.77 -14.74 -7.02
C ASP A 141 -8.61 -15.73 -6.21
N LEU A 142 -9.55 -15.20 -5.42
CA LEU A 142 -10.42 -15.96 -4.52
C LEU A 142 -11.85 -16.04 -5.10
N PRO A 143 -12.71 -16.95 -4.62
CA PRO A 143 -14.09 -17.08 -5.08
C PRO A 143 -14.91 -15.77 -5.02
N GLU A 144 -14.66 -14.95 -4.01
CA GLU A 144 -15.28 -13.64 -3.77
C GLU A 144 -14.73 -12.55 -4.70
N GLY A 145 -13.54 -12.76 -5.26
CA GLY A 145 -12.79 -11.81 -6.07
C GLY A 145 -11.34 -11.66 -5.61
N PRO A 146 -10.56 -10.77 -6.24
CA PRO A 146 -9.15 -10.64 -5.91
C PRO A 146 -8.91 -9.94 -4.57
N ALA A 147 -7.93 -10.43 -3.82
CA ALA A 147 -7.37 -9.77 -2.63
C ALA A 147 -5.84 -9.81 -2.67
N TRP A 148 -5.19 -8.98 -1.84
CA TRP A 148 -3.74 -8.85 -1.84
C TRP A 148 -3.15 -9.15 -0.47
N LEU A 149 -1.95 -9.74 -0.47
CA LEU A 149 -1.08 -9.83 0.70
C LEU A 149 -0.49 -8.45 1.03
N ARG A 150 -0.08 -8.24 2.29
CA ARG A 150 0.58 -7.00 2.74
C ARG A 150 1.92 -6.79 2.02
N TYR A 151 2.72 -7.84 1.89
CA TYR A 151 3.97 -7.85 1.15
C TYR A 151 4.43 -9.30 0.91
N ASN A 152 5.35 -9.51 -0.03
CA ASN A 152 5.78 -10.86 -0.36
C ASN A 152 6.60 -11.43 0.78
N GLY A 153 6.20 -12.62 1.23
CA GLY A 153 6.82 -13.30 2.34
C GLY A 153 6.36 -12.85 3.73
N ASP A 154 5.30 -12.06 3.81
CA ASP A 154 4.62 -11.82 5.09
C ASP A 154 4.31 -13.12 5.85
N GLY A 155 4.62 -13.14 7.15
CA GLY A 155 4.40 -14.29 8.04
C GLY A 155 3.29 -14.08 9.08
N TYR A 156 2.56 -12.98 9.02
CA TYR A 156 1.51 -12.68 9.99
C TYR A 156 0.16 -13.31 9.61
N GLY A 157 0.02 -14.59 9.93
CA GLY A 157 -1.23 -15.32 9.75
C GLY A 157 -1.08 -16.76 10.20
N GLU A 158 -2.08 -17.57 9.94
CA GLU A 158 -2.08 -18.99 10.31
C GLU A 158 -0.96 -19.77 9.63
N HIS A 159 -0.56 -20.87 10.24
CA HIS A 159 0.38 -21.83 9.66
C HIS A 159 -0.24 -22.61 8.49
N GLU A 160 0.58 -23.37 7.77
CA GLU A 160 0.15 -24.20 6.65
C GLU A 160 -0.93 -25.23 7.05
N ASP A 161 -0.86 -25.76 8.26
CA ASP A 161 -1.85 -26.70 8.82
C ASP A 161 -3.12 -26.01 9.37
N GLY A 162 -3.24 -24.70 9.19
CA GLY A 162 -4.32 -23.87 9.72
C GLY A 162 -4.27 -23.66 11.22
N SER A 163 -3.16 -24.01 11.90
CA SER A 163 -3.00 -23.65 13.30
C SER A 163 -2.85 -22.12 13.46
N PRO A 164 -3.38 -21.54 14.55
CA PRO A 164 -3.36 -20.09 14.76
C PRO A 164 -1.94 -19.53 14.79
N PHE A 165 -1.81 -18.27 14.37
CA PHE A 165 -0.59 -17.51 14.50
C PHE A 165 -0.06 -17.49 15.95
N ASP A 166 1.22 -17.78 16.13
CA ASP A 166 1.88 -17.90 17.45
C ASP A 166 3.14 -17.02 17.58
N GLY A 167 3.33 -16.10 16.63
CA GLY A 167 4.54 -15.30 16.48
C GLY A 167 5.19 -15.51 15.11
N THR A 168 4.93 -16.66 14.47
CA THR A 168 5.29 -16.96 13.08
C THR A 168 4.11 -17.55 12.33
N GLY A 169 4.18 -17.55 10.99
CA GLY A 169 3.15 -18.18 10.15
C GLY A 169 3.24 -17.73 8.70
N ILE A 170 2.09 -17.69 8.04
CA ILE A 170 1.95 -17.28 6.64
C ILE A 170 0.89 -16.19 6.59
N GLY A 171 1.28 -14.99 6.17
CA GLY A 171 0.34 -13.88 5.97
C GLY A 171 -0.67 -14.21 4.88
N ARG A 172 -1.93 -13.81 5.10
CA ARG A 172 -3.05 -14.09 4.21
C ARG A 172 -3.58 -12.80 3.57
N PRO A 173 -4.43 -12.86 2.52
CA PRO A 173 -4.94 -11.67 1.85
C PRO A 173 -5.85 -10.82 2.73
N TRP A 174 -5.76 -9.51 2.56
CA TRP A 174 -6.54 -8.53 3.33
C TRP A 174 -7.64 -7.91 2.47
N PRO A 175 -8.93 -8.05 2.84
CA PRO A 175 -10.03 -7.36 2.16
C PRO A 175 -9.85 -5.84 2.09
N LEU A 176 -9.24 -5.25 3.14
CA LEU A 176 -8.83 -3.85 3.18
C LEU A 176 -8.04 -3.42 1.92
N LEU A 177 -7.06 -4.22 1.51
CA LEU A 177 -6.17 -3.88 0.38
C LEU A 177 -6.90 -3.95 -0.96
N SER A 178 -8.00 -4.71 -1.04
CA SER A 178 -8.89 -4.68 -2.21
C SER A 178 -9.65 -3.35 -2.30
N ALA A 179 -10.06 -2.79 -1.16
CA ALA A 179 -10.69 -1.47 -1.09
C ALA A 179 -9.67 -0.36 -1.43
N GLU A 180 -8.44 -0.43 -0.92
CA GLU A 180 -7.37 0.51 -1.28
C GLU A 180 -7.04 0.44 -2.78
N ARG A 181 -6.99 -0.77 -3.36
CA ARG A 181 -6.83 -0.94 -4.81
C ARG A 181 -7.99 -0.30 -5.58
N ALA A 182 -9.22 -0.42 -5.10
CA ALA A 182 -10.38 0.22 -5.73
C ALA A 182 -10.25 1.74 -5.78
N HIS A 183 -9.72 2.37 -4.72
CA HIS A 183 -9.43 3.80 -4.72
C HIS A 183 -8.36 4.19 -5.74
N TYR A 184 -7.32 3.36 -5.91
CA TYR A 184 -6.32 3.57 -6.95
C TYR A 184 -6.94 3.45 -8.35
N GLU A 185 -7.74 2.42 -8.63
CA GLU A 185 -8.40 2.27 -9.93
C GLU A 185 -9.36 3.44 -10.22
N LEU A 186 -10.09 3.92 -9.21
CA LEU A 186 -10.90 5.12 -9.31
C LEU A 186 -10.05 6.36 -9.65
N ALA A 187 -8.91 6.54 -8.99
CA ALA A 187 -7.99 7.65 -9.28
C ALA A 187 -7.41 7.58 -10.71
N ARG A 188 -7.26 6.38 -11.27
CA ARG A 188 -6.86 6.13 -12.67
C ARG A 188 -7.99 6.39 -13.68
N GLY A 189 -9.20 6.68 -13.21
CA GLY A 189 -10.39 6.87 -14.04
C GLY A 189 -11.08 5.57 -14.47
N ASP A 190 -10.72 4.43 -13.88
CA ASP A 190 -11.34 3.14 -14.14
C ASP A 190 -12.45 2.86 -13.12
N LEU A 191 -13.59 3.54 -13.30
CA LEU A 191 -14.75 3.42 -12.45
C LEU A 191 -15.29 1.97 -12.41
N GLU A 192 -15.23 1.26 -13.54
CA GLU A 192 -15.73 -0.12 -13.63
C GLU A 192 -14.87 -1.06 -12.77
N ALA A 193 -13.55 -0.94 -12.81
CA ALA A 193 -12.66 -1.71 -11.94
C ALA A 193 -12.88 -1.39 -10.46
N ALA A 194 -13.05 -0.11 -10.11
CA ALA A 194 -13.33 0.30 -8.74
C ALA A 194 -14.67 -0.26 -8.23
N GLU A 195 -15.72 -0.28 -9.06
CA GLU A 195 -17.02 -0.88 -8.71
C GLU A 195 -16.94 -2.40 -8.55
N ARG A 196 -16.20 -3.10 -9.42
CA ARG A 196 -15.95 -4.54 -9.28
C ARG A 196 -15.23 -4.85 -7.96
N LEU A 197 -14.21 -4.07 -7.61
CA LEU A 197 -13.47 -4.26 -6.36
C LEU A 197 -14.33 -3.91 -5.13
N ARG A 198 -15.21 -2.90 -5.19
CA ARG A 198 -16.21 -2.68 -4.13
C ARG A 198 -17.07 -3.92 -3.93
N ALA A 199 -17.56 -4.53 -5.02
CA ALA A 199 -18.38 -5.74 -4.93
C ALA A 199 -17.59 -6.93 -4.34
N THR A 200 -16.29 -7.05 -4.64
CA THR A 200 -15.38 -8.02 -4.01
C THR A 200 -15.29 -7.81 -2.50
N VAL A 201 -15.09 -6.56 -2.05
CA VAL A 201 -15.04 -6.23 -0.61
C VAL A 201 -16.36 -6.59 0.07
N GLU A 202 -17.50 -6.28 -0.56
CA GLU A 202 -18.82 -6.68 -0.06
C GLU A 202 -18.99 -8.20 0.02
N ALA A 203 -18.44 -8.95 -0.94
CA ALA A 203 -18.49 -10.40 -0.96
C ALA A 203 -17.75 -11.03 0.24
N PHE A 204 -16.61 -10.49 0.67
CA PHE A 204 -15.89 -10.94 1.86
C PHE A 204 -16.65 -10.76 3.19
N SER A 205 -17.71 -9.95 3.21
CA SER A 205 -18.56 -9.77 4.40
C SER A 205 -19.96 -10.38 4.25
N ARG A 206 -20.26 -11.09 3.14
CA ARG A 206 -21.63 -11.48 2.75
C ARG A 206 -22.38 -12.27 3.82
N HIS A 207 -21.69 -13.09 4.63
CA HIS A 207 -22.33 -13.95 5.61
C HIS A 207 -22.60 -13.26 6.96
N THR A 208 -21.73 -12.36 7.39
CA THR A 208 -21.75 -11.77 8.74
C THR A 208 -22.07 -10.29 8.74
N GLY A 209 -21.93 -9.61 7.59
CA GLY A 209 -21.89 -8.16 7.50
C GLY A 209 -20.62 -7.53 8.09
N LEU A 210 -19.65 -8.36 8.49
CA LEU A 210 -18.40 -7.93 9.12
C LEU A 210 -17.23 -8.25 8.20
N LEU A 211 -16.47 -7.23 7.82
CA LEU A 211 -15.19 -7.40 7.13
C LEU A 211 -14.11 -7.91 8.09
N PRO A 212 -13.44 -9.04 7.77
CA PRO A 212 -12.30 -9.51 8.54
C PRO A 212 -11.03 -8.74 8.18
N GLU A 213 -10.02 -8.90 9.01
CA GLU A 213 -8.66 -8.47 8.71
C GLU A 213 -8.07 -9.30 7.55
N GLN A 214 -8.19 -10.63 7.63
CA GLN A 214 -7.66 -11.56 6.65
C GLN A 214 -8.69 -12.61 6.20
N VAL A 215 -8.51 -13.13 5.00
CA VAL A 215 -9.28 -14.25 4.43
C VAL A 215 -8.36 -15.42 4.09
N TRP A 216 -8.85 -16.64 4.21
CA TRP A 216 -8.07 -17.85 3.91
C TRP A 216 -7.82 -18.01 2.40
N ASP A 217 -6.59 -18.31 2.00
CA ASP A 217 -6.17 -18.37 0.58
C ASP A 217 -5.59 -19.72 0.14
N ALA A 218 -5.80 -20.77 0.92
CA ALA A 218 -5.37 -22.13 0.62
C ALA A 218 -6.57 -23.10 0.55
N ASP A 219 -6.29 -24.38 0.32
CA ASP A 219 -7.30 -25.43 0.30
C ASP A 219 -8.12 -25.46 1.58
N ASP A 220 -9.39 -25.86 1.47
CA ASP A 220 -10.31 -25.92 2.59
C ASP A 220 -9.78 -26.84 3.70
N LEU A 221 -9.85 -26.35 4.93
CA LEU A 221 -9.64 -27.11 6.17
C LEU A 221 -10.93 -27.05 7.01
N PRO A 222 -11.98 -27.82 6.67
CA PRO A 222 -13.28 -27.73 7.36
C PRO A 222 -13.21 -28.01 8.85
N GLY A 223 -12.28 -28.86 9.31
CA GLY A 223 -12.06 -29.15 10.73
C GLY A 223 -11.48 -27.97 11.54
N LYS A 224 -11.07 -26.90 10.86
CA LYS A 224 -10.56 -25.65 11.43
C LYS A 224 -11.43 -24.45 11.07
N GLU A 225 -12.55 -24.67 10.37
CA GLU A 225 -13.44 -23.62 9.85
C GLU A 225 -12.73 -22.63 8.90
N LEU A 226 -11.61 -23.03 8.31
CA LEU A 226 -10.87 -22.26 7.30
C LEU A 226 -11.29 -22.75 5.92
N LEU A 227 -11.98 -21.90 5.17
CA LEU A 227 -12.49 -22.20 3.84
C LEU A 227 -11.97 -21.14 2.86
N LEU A 228 -11.61 -21.54 1.65
CA LEU A 228 -11.03 -20.65 0.64
C LEU A 228 -11.92 -19.41 0.44
N GLY A 229 -11.34 -18.23 0.63
CA GLY A 229 -11.99 -16.94 0.47
C GLY A 229 -12.83 -16.45 1.65
N GLN A 230 -13.04 -17.31 2.66
CA GLN A 230 -13.77 -16.98 3.89
C GLN A 230 -12.84 -16.35 4.94
N PRO A 231 -13.39 -15.65 5.96
CA PRO A 231 -12.60 -15.11 7.06
C PRO A 231 -11.63 -16.13 7.67
N SER A 232 -10.38 -15.72 7.92
CA SER A 232 -9.42 -16.53 8.68
C SER A 232 -9.69 -16.42 10.20
N GLY A 233 -8.78 -16.94 11.03
CA GLY A 233 -8.78 -16.75 12.49
C GLY A 233 -8.28 -15.37 12.97
N SER A 234 -7.97 -14.46 12.05
CA SER A 234 -7.58 -13.07 12.32
C SER A 234 -8.74 -12.22 12.89
N ALA A 235 -8.46 -10.94 13.19
CA ALA A 235 -9.46 -10.06 13.78
C ALA A 235 -10.69 -9.85 12.86
N MET A 236 -11.90 -10.07 13.40
CA MET A 236 -13.16 -9.72 12.74
C MET A 236 -14.18 -9.22 13.78
N PRO A 237 -14.74 -8.00 13.63
CA PRO A 237 -14.51 -7.06 12.52
C PRO A 237 -13.17 -6.32 12.64
N LEU A 238 -12.52 -6.06 11.50
CA LEU A 238 -11.46 -5.05 11.41
C LEU A 238 -12.11 -3.69 11.14
N VAL A 239 -12.06 -2.78 12.13
CA VAL A 239 -12.66 -1.43 12.00
C VAL A 239 -12.01 -0.63 10.86
N TRP A 240 -10.71 -0.83 10.60
CA TRP A 240 -10.02 -0.22 9.47
C TRP A 240 -10.62 -0.68 8.11
N ALA A 241 -10.81 -1.98 7.89
CA ALA A 241 -11.44 -2.47 6.66
C ALA A 241 -12.84 -1.86 6.44
N HIS A 242 -13.63 -1.72 7.51
CA HIS A 242 -14.95 -1.07 7.41
C HIS A 242 -14.84 0.43 7.10
N ALA A 243 -13.90 1.14 7.72
CA ALA A 243 -13.65 2.54 7.40
C ALA A 243 -13.22 2.73 5.94
N GLU A 244 -12.34 1.86 5.44
CA GLU A 244 -11.90 1.90 4.04
C GLU A 244 -13.07 1.64 3.08
N TYR A 245 -13.91 0.64 3.37
CA TYR A 245 -15.11 0.40 2.59
C TYR A 245 -16.08 1.59 2.57
N VAL A 246 -16.32 2.24 3.71
CA VAL A 246 -17.18 3.45 3.77
C VAL A 246 -16.57 4.60 2.93
N LYS A 247 -15.26 4.80 3.02
CA LYS A 247 -14.55 5.79 2.19
C LYS A 247 -14.63 5.45 0.70
N LEU A 248 -14.57 4.17 0.33
CA LEU A 248 -14.72 3.71 -1.05
C LEU A 248 -16.12 3.99 -1.59
N VAL A 249 -17.16 3.64 -0.84
CA VAL A 249 -18.55 3.93 -1.21
C VAL A 249 -18.75 5.43 -1.43
N ARG A 250 -18.20 6.26 -0.52
CA ARG A 250 -18.24 7.71 -0.67
C ARG A 250 -17.49 8.18 -1.91
N SER A 251 -16.30 7.63 -2.16
CA SER A 251 -15.46 8.01 -3.30
C SER A 251 -16.09 7.66 -4.64
N LEU A 252 -16.73 6.49 -4.73
CA LEU A 252 -17.49 6.08 -5.91
C LEU A 252 -18.67 7.01 -6.17
N ALA A 253 -19.39 7.43 -5.13
CA ALA A 253 -20.49 8.40 -5.27
C ALA A 253 -19.99 9.78 -5.74
N ASP A 254 -18.81 10.20 -5.30
CA ASP A 254 -18.21 11.49 -5.69
C ASP A 254 -17.44 11.42 -7.02
N HIS A 255 -17.24 10.21 -7.59
CA HIS A 255 -16.37 9.95 -8.74
C HIS A 255 -14.94 10.48 -8.54
N ALA A 256 -14.50 10.54 -7.28
CA ALA A 256 -13.22 11.07 -6.86
C ALA A 256 -12.83 10.46 -5.51
N VAL A 257 -11.53 10.28 -5.27
CA VAL A 257 -11.02 9.78 -3.99
C VAL A 257 -11.33 10.78 -2.88
N PHE A 258 -12.24 10.40 -1.97
CA PHE A 258 -12.84 11.29 -0.97
C PHE A 258 -11.84 11.88 0.04
N ASP A 259 -10.93 11.05 0.56
CA ASP A 259 -9.97 11.40 1.61
C ASP A 259 -8.61 11.85 1.06
N ARG A 260 -8.54 12.19 -0.23
CA ARG A 260 -7.32 12.72 -0.84
C ARG A 260 -6.97 14.09 -0.23
N PRO A 261 -5.78 14.27 0.37
CA PRO A 261 -5.42 15.53 1.01
C PRO A 261 -5.26 16.65 -0.03
N VAL A 262 -6.06 17.71 0.12
CA VAL A 262 -6.13 18.82 -0.85
C VAL A 262 -4.79 19.54 -0.97
N ALA A 263 -4.11 19.80 0.15
CA ALA A 263 -2.87 20.60 0.16
C ALA A 263 -1.72 19.95 -0.63
N SER A 264 -1.55 18.62 -0.51
CA SER A 264 -0.55 17.88 -1.29
C SER A 264 -0.98 17.70 -2.74
N ALA A 265 -2.25 17.34 -3.00
CA ALA A 265 -2.75 17.18 -4.36
C ALA A 265 -2.64 18.47 -5.19
N GLU A 266 -3.01 19.62 -4.63
CA GLU A 266 -2.85 20.91 -5.32
C GLU A 266 -1.39 21.30 -5.58
N ARG A 267 -0.48 20.81 -4.73
CA ARG A 267 0.95 21.14 -4.79
C ARG A 267 1.71 20.25 -5.76
N TYR A 268 1.41 18.95 -5.78
CA TYR A 268 2.23 17.93 -6.45
C TYR A 268 1.51 17.18 -7.56
N ASP A 269 0.18 17.04 -7.51
CA ASP A 269 -0.62 16.30 -8.48
C ASP A 269 -1.19 17.19 -9.60
N ARG A 270 -0.44 18.23 -9.99
CA ARG A 270 -0.82 19.07 -11.13
C ARG A 270 -0.02 18.61 -12.36
N PRO A 271 -0.67 18.46 -13.53
CA PRO A 271 0.07 18.32 -14.78
C PRO A 271 1.02 19.52 -14.88
N GLU A 272 2.29 19.26 -15.19
CA GLU A 272 3.30 20.30 -15.31
C GLU A 272 2.72 21.50 -16.05
N ARG A 273 2.73 22.67 -15.40
CA ARG A 273 2.63 23.91 -16.17
C ARG A 273 3.81 23.85 -17.12
N SER A 274 3.51 23.62 -18.39
CA SER A 274 4.46 23.79 -19.49
C SER A 274 5.14 25.12 -19.24
N GLN A 275 6.41 25.10 -18.85
CA GLN A 275 7.21 26.30 -18.85
C GLN A 275 7.40 26.66 -20.32
N GLY A 276 6.54 27.56 -20.80
CA GLY A 276 6.72 28.28 -22.05
C GLY A 276 7.60 29.50 -21.83
#